data_AF-A0A067GYX5-F1
#
_entry.id   AF-A0A067GYX5-F1
#
_cell.length_a   1.000
_cell.length_b   1.000
_cell.length_c   1.000
_cell.angle_alpha   90.00
_cell.angle_beta   90.00
_cell.angle_gamma   90.00
#
_symmetry.space_group_name_H-M   'P 1'
#
loop_
_entity.id
_entity.type
_entity.pdbx_description
1 polymer ?
#
loop_
_entity_poly.entity_id
_entity_poly.type
_entity_poly.pdbx_seq_one_letter_code
_entity_poly.pdbx_strand_id
1 'polypeptide(L)'
;ARFDFILDEELKKAAASDEVKAALAAKISRERVGTEIDLMVSGNQPVKAMTHICGLTLFWIVFKLPLQVEPEVLEGCEMFCTAYLDAAWDLTQLIGSSTFNDDQRRLSQYAALFLPFRNTTYKDNKGKKIPVVNYTFRDSLKRKASDAETVMNIHRVLEKFLSLIPSLVSAEDVKVNDGQWSKELVDVPDASKLRVLTGFLLREIKKFWRVALLISTLLYPTHVDHTEDMLNQHFQLDSKRDLFVAAEKAITKLGMVSIFFLYLI
;
A
#
# COMPACT_ATOMS: atom_id res chain seq x y z
N ALA A 1 2.36 2.90 21.75
CA ALA A 1 2.38 1.73 20.83
C ALA A 1 3.27 0.63 21.39
N ARG A 2 4.60 0.64 21.19
CA ARG A 2 5.51 -0.49 21.52
C ARG A 2 5.22 -1.33 22.78
N PHE A 3 4.90 -0.70 23.92
CA PHE A 3 4.65 -1.36 25.22
C PHE A 3 3.17 -1.50 25.59
N ASP A 4 2.27 -1.24 24.66
CA ASP A 4 0.82 -1.25 24.82
C ASP A 4 0.24 -0.31 25.88
N PHE A 5 1.04 0.58 26.49
CA PHE A 5 0.56 1.57 27.45
C PHE A 5 -0.52 2.49 26.89
N ILE A 6 -1.38 2.95 27.81
CA ILE A 6 -2.43 3.94 27.58
C ILE A 6 -1.84 5.32 27.82
N LEU A 7 -2.00 6.22 26.85
CA LEU A 7 -1.66 7.63 27.01
C LEU A 7 -2.66 8.28 27.96
N ASP A 8 -2.13 9.01 28.94
CA ASP A 8 -2.93 9.85 29.83
C ASP A 8 -3.70 10.93 29.04
N GLU A 9 -4.91 11.28 29.49
CA GLU A 9 -5.78 12.22 28.78
C GLU A 9 -5.23 13.66 28.78
N GLU A 10 -4.57 14.10 29.85
CA GLU A 10 -3.95 15.43 29.88
C GLU A 10 -2.75 15.47 28.92
N LEU A 11 -1.98 14.38 28.85
CA LEU A 11 -0.89 14.25 27.89
C LEU A 11 -1.39 14.27 26.44
N LYS A 12 -2.51 13.60 26.14
CA LYS A 12 -3.14 13.65 24.80
C LYS A 12 -3.54 15.08 24.44
N LYS A 13 -4.19 15.79 25.36
CA LYS A 13 -4.60 17.20 25.15
C LYS A 13 -3.39 18.10 24.91
N ALA A 14 -2.35 17.97 25.73
CA ALA A 14 -1.12 18.75 25.58
C ALA A 14 -0.45 18.46 24.23
N ALA A 15 -0.33 17.19 23.84
CA ALA A 15 0.28 16.78 22.58
C ALA A 15 -0.51 17.19 21.33
N ALA A 16 -1.85 17.34 21.46
CA ALA A 16 -2.72 17.80 20.37
C ALA A 16 -2.87 19.33 20.30
N SER A 17 -2.22 20.08 21.19
CA SER A 17 -2.29 21.55 21.22
C SER A 17 -1.63 22.20 19.99
N ASP A 18 -2.13 23.37 19.61
CA ASP A 18 -1.59 24.12 18.46
C ASP A 18 -0.14 24.55 18.66
N GLU A 19 0.28 24.78 19.91
CA GLU A 19 1.68 25.06 20.25
C GLU A 19 2.59 23.87 19.90
N VAL A 20 2.21 22.66 20.31
CA VAL A 20 2.96 21.44 20.01
C VAL A 20 2.96 21.16 18.51
N LYS A 21 1.82 21.32 17.83
CA LYS A 21 1.70 21.18 16.38
C LYS A 21 2.61 22.14 15.63
N ALA A 22 2.61 23.42 15.99
CA ALA A 22 3.45 24.44 15.39
C ALA A 22 4.94 24.16 15.66
N ALA A 23 5.28 23.76 16.89
CA ALA A 23 6.64 23.38 17.25
C ALA A 23 7.12 22.15 16.45
N LEU A 24 6.28 21.11 16.32
CA LEU A 24 6.60 19.93 15.51
C LEU A 24 6.78 20.29 14.03
N ALA A 25 5.94 21.19 13.51
CA ALA A 25 6.00 21.62 12.11
C ALA A 25 7.23 22.47 11.77
N ALA A 26 7.74 23.25 12.72
CA ALA A 26 8.79 24.25 12.49
C ALA A 26 10.15 23.93 13.12
N LYS A 27 10.19 23.26 14.28
CA LYS A 27 11.41 23.05 15.09
C LYS A 27 12.01 21.66 14.95
N ILE A 28 11.25 20.69 14.46
CA ILE A 28 11.71 19.30 14.30
C ILE A 28 11.99 19.04 12.82
N SER A 29 13.18 18.52 12.53
CA SER A 29 13.57 18.19 11.16
C SER A 29 12.71 17.06 10.59
N ARG A 30 12.51 17.09 9.27
CA ARG A 30 11.72 16.09 8.57
C ARG A 30 12.38 14.72 8.58
N GLU A 31 13.70 14.69 8.61
CA GLU A 31 14.53 13.50 8.76
C GLU A 31 14.29 12.80 10.09
N ARG A 32 14.16 13.58 11.19
CA ARG A 32 13.87 13.01 12.51
C ARG A 32 12.44 12.47 12.56
N VAL A 33 11.46 13.25 12.08
CA VAL A 33 10.07 12.79 11.96
C VAL A 33 10.01 11.49 11.16
N GLY A 34 10.60 11.45 9.97
CA GLY A 34 10.58 10.26 9.14
C GLY A 34 11.31 9.06 9.73
N THR A 35 12.34 9.26 10.54
CA THR A 35 13.00 8.17 11.26
C THR A 35 12.08 7.56 12.33
N GLU A 36 11.40 8.39 13.12
CA GLU A 36 10.43 7.91 14.12
C GLU A 36 9.23 7.20 13.48
N ILE A 37 8.69 7.75 12.39
CA ILE A 37 7.60 7.10 11.64
C ILE A 37 8.04 5.75 11.07
N ASP A 38 9.25 5.67 10.51
CA ASP A 38 9.75 4.41 9.97
C ASP A 38 9.93 3.35 11.06
N LEU A 39 10.34 3.75 12.28
CA LEU A 39 10.38 2.86 13.45
C LEU A 39 8.99 2.41 13.89
N MET A 40 7.99 3.31 13.84
CA MET A 40 6.61 2.98 14.19
C MET A 40 5.98 1.99 13.20
N VAL A 41 6.17 2.23 11.90
CA VAL A 41 5.71 1.35 10.81
C VAL A 41 6.45 0.01 10.86
N SER A 42 7.76 0.01 11.10
CA SER A 42 8.53 -1.25 11.23
C SER A 42 8.29 -2.00 12.54
N GLY A 43 7.56 -1.40 13.47
CA GLY A 43 7.35 -1.93 14.81
C GLY A 43 6.33 -3.08 14.87
N ASN A 44 6.03 -3.48 16.10
CA ASN A 44 5.05 -4.54 16.41
C ASN A 44 3.60 -4.05 16.48
N GLN A 45 3.36 -2.74 16.51
CA GLN A 45 2.04 -2.13 16.60
C GLN A 45 1.92 -0.88 15.70
N PRO A 46 2.10 -1.03 14.37
CA PRO A 46 2.05 0.10 13.44
C PRO A 46 0.67 0.75 13.38
N VAL A 47 -0.41 -0.06 13.45
CA VAL A 47 -1.79 0.43 13.48
C VAL A 47 -1.98 1.37 14.67
N LYS A 48 -1.71 0.89 15.90
CA LYS A 48 -1.85 1.70 17.13
C LYS A 48 -1.05 2.99 17.08
N ALA A 49 0.17 2.96 16.52
CA ALA A 49 0.98 4.15 16.36
C ALA A 49 0.33 5.18 15.42
N MET A 50 -0.20 4.74 14.27
CA MET A 50 -0.87 5.59 13.31
C MET A 50 -2.23 6.09 13.81
N THR A 51 -2.99 5.26 14.55
CA THR A 51 -4.19 5.69 15.28
C THR A 51 -3.89 6.81 16.27
N HIS A 52 -2.78 6.73 17.01
CA HIS A 52 -2.36 7.83 17.88
C HIS A 52 -2.00 9.09 17.11
N ILE A 53 -1.30 8.98 15.97
CA ILE A 53 -0.97 10.14 15.12
C ILE A 53 -2.25 10.84 14.61
N CYS A 54 -3.24 10.07 14.17
CA CYS A 54 -4.54 10.60 13.75
C CYS A 54 -5.32 11.21 14.93
N GLY A 55 -5.42 10.50 16.06
CA GLY A 55 -6.15 10.98 17.24
C GLY A 55 -5.54 12.23 17.89
N LEU A 56 -4.22 12.43 17.74
CA LEU A 56 -3.54 13.67 18.14
C LEU A 56 -3.62 14.77 17.07
N THR A 57 -4.32 14.53 15.95
CA THR A 57 -4.44 15.45 14.80
C THR A 57 -3.10 15.87 14.22
N LEU A 58 -2.12 14.96 14.25
CA LEU A 58 -0.75 15.17 13.74
C LEU A 58 -0.54 14.62 12.33
N PHE A 59 -1.51 13.89 11.78
CA PHE A 59 -1.36 13.17 10.50
C PHE A 59 -0.86 14.10 9.38
N TRP A 60 -1.52 15.22 9.15
CA TRP A 60 -1.14 16.17 8.08
C TRP A 60 0.12 17.00 8.39
N ILE A 61 0.54 17.04 9.65
CA ILE A 61 1.84 17.62 10.05
C ILE A 61 2.98 16.65 9.71
N VAL A 62 2.72 15.34 9.85
CA VAL A 62 3.66 14.25 9.55
C VAL A 62 3.70 13.93 8.06
N PHE A 63 2.57 13.79 7.40
CA PHE A 63 2.47 13.44 5.98
C PHE A 63 2.04 14.66 5.18
N LYS A 64 2.87 15.72 5.22
CA LYS A 64 2.59 16.94 4.47
C LYS A 64 2.35 16.63 3.00
N LEU A 65 1.36 17.30 2.42
CA LEU A 65 1.08 17.23 1.00
C LEU A 65 1.59 18.49 0.28
N PRO A 66 1.85 18.40 -1.04
CA PRO A 66 2.02 19.58 -1.88
C PRO A 66 0.78 20.49 -1.83
N LEU A 67 0.95 21.79 -2.07
CA LEU A 67 -0.13 22.78 -2.02
C LEU A 67 -1.28 22.52 -3.02
N GLN A 68 -0.98 21.92 -4.17
CA GLN A 68 -1.94 21.65 -5.22
C GLN A 68 -1.80 20.20 -5.68
N VAL A 69 -2.84 19.41 -5.40
CA VAL A 69 -2.91 18.00 -5.74
C VAL A 69 -4.16 17.71 -6.57
N GLU A 70 -4.07 16.73 -7.47
CA GLU A 70 -5.12 16.30 -8.38
C GLU A 70 -5.30 14.77 -8.24
N PRO A 71 -6.49 14.26 -7.85
CA PRO A 71 -7.65 15.02 -7.38
C PRO A 71 -7.38 15.70 -6.02
N GLU A 72 -8.21 16.67 -5.68
CA GLU A 72 -8.15 17.32 -4.36
C GLU A 72 -8.41 16.29 -3.25
N VAL A 73 -7.67 16.43 -2.15
CA VAL A 73 -7.76 15.52 -1.02
C VAL A 73 -8.89 15.98 -0.10
N LEU A 74 -9.87 15.12 0.12
CA LEU A 74 -11.03 15.41 0.96
C LEU A 74 -10.63 15.47 2.44
N GLU A 75 -11.29 16.34 3.20
CA GLU A 75 -11.13 16.43 4.65
C GLU A 75 -11.50 15.10 5.33
N GLY A 76 -10.71 14.69 6.33
CA GLY A 76 -10.91 13.45 7.07
C GLY A 76 -10.43 12.18 6.35
N CYS A 77 -9.84 12.29 5.16
CA CYS A 77 -9.41 11.11 4.41
C CYS A 77 -8.27 10.32 5.08
N GLU A 78 -7.58 10.89 6.07
CA GLU A 78 -6.58 10.20 6.88
C GLU A 78 -7.15 8.96 7.59
N MET A 79 -8.46 8.94 7.86
CA MET A 79 -9.14 7.78 8.42
C MET A 79 -9.07 6.57 7.47
N PHE A 80 -9.20 6.79 6.16
CA PHE A 80 -9.04 5.74 5.14
C PHE A 80 -7.61 5.22 5.09
N CYS A 81 -6.62 6.09 5.30
CA CYS A 81 -5.21 5.67 5.41
C CYS A 81 -5.02 4.70 6.58
N THR A 82 -5.57 5.03 7.76
CA THR A 82 -5.50 4.15 8.93
C THR A 82 -6.28 2.86 8.75
N ALA A 83 -7.46 2.89 8.13
CA ALA A 83 -8.27 1.71 7.89
C ALA A 83 -7.58 0.72 6.94
N TYR A 84 -6.95 1.20 5.86
CA TYR A 84 -6.18 0.31 4.98
C TYR A 84 -4.94 -0.25 5.67
N LEU A 85 -4.23 0.55 6.47
CA LEU A 85 -3.10 0.07 7.24
C LEU A 85 -3.53 -1.06 8.20
N ASP A 86 -4.66 -0.88 8.88
CA ASP A 86 -5.23 -1.86 9.79
C ASP A 86 -5.58 -3.17 9.08
N ALA A 87 -6.35 -3.07 7.99
CA ALA A 87 -6.73 -4.23 7.18
C ALA A 87 -5.51 -4.98 6.60
N ALA A 88 -4.50 -4.25 6.12
CA ALA A 88 -3.28 -4.86 5.60
C ALA A 88 -2.45 -5.53 6.71
N TRP A 89 -2.39 -4.91 7.89
CA TRP A 89 -1.72 -5.47 9.05
C TRP A 89 -2.37 -6.79 9.47
N ASP A 90 -3.68 -6.80 9.67
CA ASP A 90 -4.42 -7.99 10.10
C ASP A 90 -4.39 -9.10 9.05
N LEU A 91 -4.58 -8.75 7.76
CA LEU A 91 -4.47 -9.71 6.68
C LEU A 91 -3.07 -10.35 6.61
N THR A 92 -2.01 -9.58 6.88
CA THR A 92 -0.64 -10.11 6.95
C THR A 92 -0.49 -11.11 8.09
N GLN A 93 -1.12 -10.87 9.25
CA GLN A 93 -1.10 -11.83 10.36
C GLN A 93 -1.87 -13.11 10.02
N LEU A 94 -3.04 -12.99 9.37
CA LEU A 94 -3.87 -14.13 8.96
C LEU A 94 -3.23 -15.02 7.89
N ILE A 95 -2.51 -14.42 6.94
CA ILE A 95 -1.74 -15.15 5.91
C ILE A 95 -0.53 -15.85 6.54
N GLY A 96 0.05 -15.23 7.57
CA GLY A 96 1.21 -15.74 8.29
C GLY A 96 2.44 -14.87 8.09
N SER A 97 3.05 -14.49 9.22
CA SER A 97 4.18 -13.55 9.25
C SER A 97 5.43 -14.05 8.50
N SER A 98 5.61 -15.35 8.27
CA SER A 98 6.75 -15.90 7.52
C SER A 98 6.70 -15.64 6.01
N THR A 99 5.55 -15.22 5.49
CA THR A 99 5.35 -14.96 4.05
C THR A 99 6.10 -13.72 3.57
N PHE A 100 6.35 -12.77 4.46
CA PHE A 100 6.98 -11.48 4.16
C PHE A 100 8.23 -11.27 5.01
N ASN A 101 9.34 -10.92 4.36
CA ASN A 101 10.52 -10.43 5.07
C ASN A 101 10.29 -9.01 5.63
N ASP A 102 11.21 -8.53 6.45
CA ASP A 102 11.07 -7.26 7.17
C ASP A 102 10.87 -6.07 6.23
N ASP A 103 11.59 -6.02 5.10
CA ASP A 103 11.42 -4.97 4.09
C ASP A 103 10.05 -5.03 3.42
N GLN A 104 9.58 -6.23 3.06
CA GLN A 104 8.26 -6.43 2.48
C GLN A 104 7.16 -6.06 3.46
N ARG A 105 7.29 -6.42 4.74
CA ARG A 105 6.35 -6.06 5.80
C ARG A 105 6.28 -4.54 5.95
N ARG A 106 7.42 -3.88 6.11
CA ARG A 106 7.50 -2.42 6.24
C ARG A 106 6.89 -1.70 5.04
N LEU A 107 7.26 -2.10 3.82
CA LEU A 107 6.77 -1.45 2.60
C LEU A 107 5.32 -1.81 2.27
N SER A 108 4.81 -2.97 2.70
CA SER A 108 3.39 -3.31 2.60
C SER A 108 2.53 -2.36 3.42
N GLN A 109 2.98 -1.98 4.62
CA GLN A 109 2.28 -1.05 5.47
C GLN A 109 2.26 0.36 4.90
N TYR A 110 3.38 0.85 4.36
CA TYR A 110 3.38 2.14 3.65
C TYR A 110 2.49 2.10 2.40
N ALA A 111 2.52 0.99 1.65
CA ALA A 111 1.65 0.82 0.49
C ALA A 111 0.17 0.84 0.88
N ALA A 112 -0.20 0.23 2.00
CA ALA A 112 -1.55 0.28 2.53
C ALA A 112 -1.92 1.69 3.05
N LEU A 113 -1.06 2.30 3.87
CA LEU A 113 -1.29 3.61 4.47
C LEU A 113 -1.51 4.69 3.42
N PHE A 114 -0.75 4.67 2.32
CA PHE A 114 -0.86 5.65 1.24
C PHE A 114 -1.72 5.17 0.06
N LEU A 115 -2.42 4.05 0.20
CA LEU A 115 -3.30 3.51 -0.83
C LEU A 115 -4.41 4.48 -1.27
N PRO A 116 -5.00 5.31 -0.38
CA PRO A 116 -5.96 6.34 -0.79
C PRO A 116 -5.38 7.35 -1.77
N PHE A 117 -4.07 7.61 -1.74
CA PHE A 117 -3.39 8.60 -2.60
C PHE A 117 -2.73 7.99 -3.84
N ARG A 118 -2.99 6.71 -4.15
CA ARG A 118 -2.31 5.97 -5.23
C ARG A 118 -2.43 6.63 -6.61
N ASN A 119 -3.54 7.34 -6.85
CA ASN A 119 -3.85 8.03 -8.09
C ASN A 119 -3.70 9.55 -7.98
N THR A 120 -3.30 10.06 -6.82
CA THR A 120 -3.15 11.50 -6.58
C THR A 120 -1.78 11.98 -7.03
N THR A 121 -1.77 13.08 -7.78
CA THR A 121 -0.56 13.69 -8.34
C THR A 121 -0.47 15.17 -8.01
N TYR A 122 0.71 15.75 -8.11
CA TYR A 122 0.94 17.19 -8.07
C TYR A 122 1.85 17.60 -9.23
N LYS A 123 1.86 18.90 -9.57
CA LYS A 123 2.83 19.44 -10.52
C LYS A 123 4.05 19.95 -9.77
N ASP A 124 5.23 19.49 -10.17
CA ASP A 124 6.47 20.09 -9.67
C ASP A 124 6.67 21.50 -10.23
N ASN A 125 7.75 22.16 -9.80
CA ASN A 125 8.16 23.47 -10.29
C ASN A 125 8.47 23.51 -11.81
N LYS A 126 8.57 22.35 -12.47
CA LYS A 126 8.76 22.21 -13.92
C LYS A 126 7.47 21.81 -14.64
N GLY A 127 6.33 21.76 -13.93
CA GLY A 127 5.04 21.36 -14.48
C GLY A 127 4.88 19.86 -14.70
N LYS A 128 5.84 19.03 -14.29
CA LYS A 128 5.76 17.57 -14.42
C LYS A 128 4.78 17.03 -13.39
N LYS A 129 3.87 16.16 -13.83
CA LYS A 129 2.99 15.41 -12.92
C LYS A 129 3.80 14.35 -12.17
N ILE A 130 3.79 14.43 -10.84
CA ILE A 130 4.49 13.52 -9.93
C ILE A 130 3.47 12.93 -8.94
N PRO A 131 3.52 11.61 -8.65
CA PRO A 131 2.67 11.02 -7.62
C PRO A 131 2.91 11.63 -6.23
N VAL A 132 1.83 11.88 -5.48
CA VAL A 132 1.91 12.43 -4.12
C VAL A 132 2.65 11.50 -3.16
N VAL A 133 2.59 10.19 -3.38
CA VAL A 133 3.35 9.19 -2.63
C VAL A 133 4.86 9.48 -2.69
N ASN A 134 5.38 9.91 -3.84
CA ASN A 134 6.79 10.28 -3.97
C ASN A 134 7.14 11.48 -3.08
N TYR A 135 6.30 12.51 -3.06
CA TYR A 135 6.50 13.68 -2.18
C TYR A 135 6.45 13.27 -0.71
N THR A 136 5.49 12.43 -0.33
CA THR A 136 5.34 11.95 1.05
C THR A 136 6.63 11.30 1.54
N PHE A 137 7.22 10.41 0.74
CA PHE A 137 8.50 9.79 1.11
C PHE A 137 9.68 10.77 1.07
N ARG A 138 9.83 11.54 0.00
CA ARG A 138 11.06 12.32 -0.26
C ARG A 138 11.12 13.65 0.46
N ASP A 139 9.97 14.28 0.66
CA ASP A 139 9.88 15.63 1.22
C ASP A 139 9.32 15.59 2.64
N SER A 140 8.23 14.84 2.86
CA SER A 140 7.59 14.78 4.18
C SER A 140 8.37 13.88 5.16
N LEU A 141 8.79 12.69 4.73
CA LEU A 141 9.52 11.75 5.59
C LEU A 141 11.04 11.76 5.38
N LYS A 142 11.55 12.38 4.31
CA LYS A 142 12.98 12.36 3.95
C LYS A 142 13.56 10.94 3.94
N ARG A 143 12.81 9.99 3.37
CA ARG A 143 13.16 8.57 3.27
C ARG A 143 13.78 8.20 1.91
N LYS A 144 14.24 6.95 1.81
CA LYS A 144 15.01 6.46 0.66
C LYS A 144 14.15 6.57 -0.61
N ALA A 145 14.74 7.05 -1.70
CA ALA A 145 14.06 7.14 -2.99
C ALA A 145 13.60 5.75 -3.50
N SER A 146 14.37 4.70 -3.20
CA SER A 146 14.04 3.31 -3.53
C SER A 146 12.74 2.83 -2.87
N ASP A 147 12.46 3.29 -1.65
CA ASP A 147 11.26 2.92 -0.90
C ASP A 147 10.05 3.59 -1.56
N ALA A 148 10.17 4.89 -1.89
CA ALA A 148 9.16 5.64 -2.62
C ALA A 148 8.83 4.98 -3.97
N GLU A 149 9.86 4.63 -4.75
CA GLU A 149 9.71 3.95 -6.03
C GLU A 149 9.04 2.58 -5.88
N THR A 150 9.40 1.83 -4.84
CA THR A 150 8.79 0.52 -4.58
C THR A 150 7.30 0.65 -4.27
N VAL A 151 6.91 1.57 -3.38
CA VAL A 151 5.49 1.78 -3.03
C VAL A 151 4.70 2.27 -4.23
N MET A 152 5.23 3.21 -5.01
CA MET A 152 4.58 3.65 -6.26
C MET A 152 4.44 2.51 -7.27
N ASN A 153 5.45 1.64 -7.40
CA ASN A 153 5.37 0.48 -8.27
C ASN A 153 4.31 -0.52 -7.79
N ILE A 154 4.20 -0.77 -6.48
CA ILE A 154 3.13 -1.58 -5.90
C ILE A 154 1.76 -1.01 -6.29
N HIS A 155 1.54 0.29 -6.09
CA HIS A 155 0.30 0.97 -6.44
C HIS A 155 -0.02 0.91 -7.94
N ARG A 156 0.99 1.07 -8.80
CA ARG A 156 0.84 1.07 -10.26
C ARG A 156 0.42 -0.29 -10.82
N VAL A 157 0.83 -1.38 -10.18
CA VAL A 157 0.49 -2.76 -10.63
C VAL A 157 -0.82 -3.29 -10.09
N LEU A 158 -1.50 -2.57 -9.19
CA LEU A 158 -2.74 -3.05 -8.55
C LEU A 158 -3.83 -3.36 -9.57
N GLU A 159 -4.07 -2.45 -10.53
CA GLU A 159 -5.08 -2.65 -11.58
C GLU A 159 -4.80 -3.90 -12.43
N LYS A 160 -3.52 -4.16 -12.71
CA LYS A 160 -3.09 -5.38 -13.42
C LYS A 160 -3.40 -6.63 -12.58
N PHE A 161 -3.07 -6.63 -11.28
CA PHE A 161 -3.42 -7.75 -10.39
C PHE A 161 -4.94 -7.93 -10.28
N LEU A 162 -5.70 -6.86 -10.06
CA LEU A 162 -7.15 -6.88 -9.96
C LEU A 162 -7.81 -7.51 -11.19
N SER A 163 -7.27 -7.22 -12.39
CA SER A 163 -7.74 -7.83 -13.65
C SER A 163 -7.40 -9.32 -13.79
N LEU A 164 -6.36 -9.81 -13.11
CA LEU A 164 -5.90 -11.22 -13.18
C LEU A 164 -6.49 -12.10 -12.07
N ILE A 165 -6.81 -11.53 -10.90
CA ILE A 165 -7.31 -12.29 -9.74
C ILE A 165 -8.48 -13.22 -10.11
N PRO A 166 -9.51 -12.79 -10.85
CA PRO A 166 -10.60 -13.69 -11.26
C PRO A 166 -10.09 -14.93 -12.02
N SER A 167 -9.22 -14.74 -13.01
CA SER A 167 -8.66 -15.84 -13.81
C SER A 167 -7.65 -16.70 -13.04
N LEU A 168 -6.98 -16.16 -12.02
CA LEU A 168 -6.06 -16.90 -11.17
C LEU A 168 -6.78 -17.82 -10.18
N VAL A 169 -7.95 -17.41 -9.70
CA VAL A 169 -8.72 -18.15 -8.68
C VAL A 169 -9.82 -19.02 -9.30
N SER A 170 -10.29 -18.69 -10.50
CA SER A 170 -11.23 -19.50 -11.27
C SER A 170 -10.58 -20.78 -11.81
N ALA A 171 -11.36 -21.86 -11.86
CA ALA A 171 -11.01 -23.09 -12.59
C ALA A 171 -11.37 -23.04 -14.09
N GLU A 172 -12.17 -22.04 -14.49
CA GLU A 172 -12.63 -21.81 -15.86
C GLU A 172 -11.91 -20.62 -16.50
N ASP A 173 -11.74 -20.65 -17.82
CA ASP A 173 -11.06 -19.63 -18.63
C ASP A 173 -11.81 -18.28 -18.61
N VAL A 174 -11.68 -17.53 -17.52
CA VAL A 174 -12.17 -16.14 -17.44
C VAL A 174 -11.29 -15.28 -18.35
N LYS A 175 -11.91 -14.66 -19.36
CA LYS A 175 -11.24 -13.71 -20.24
C LYS A 175 -10.69 -12.54 -19.41
N VAL A 176 -9.37 -12.40 -19.39
CA VAL A 176 -8.69 -11.24 -18.80
C VAL A 176 -9.16 -9.98 -19.52
N ASN A 177 -9.49 -8.93 -18.78
CA ASN A 177 -9.88 -7.64 -19.36
C ASN A 177 -8.69 -7.04 -20.13
N ASP A 178 -8.80 -6.94 -21.45
CA ASP A 178 -7.70 -6.58 -22.35
C ASP A 178 -7.25 -5.12 -22.23
N GLY A 179 -8.05 -4.24 -21.59
CA GLY A 179 -7.78 -2.81 -21.49
C GLY A 179 -6.44 -2.46 -20.82
N GLN A 180 -6.08 -3.14 -19.72
CA GLN A 180 -4.81 -2.91 -18.99
C GLN A 180 -3.58 -3.58 -19.63
N TRP A 181 -3.77 -4.45 -20.63
CA TRP A 181 -2.72 -5.32 -21.19
C TRP A 181 -2.54 -5.14 -22.70
N SER A 182 -3.07 -4.04 -23.25
CA SER A 182 -3.16 -3.78 -24.69
C SER A 182 -1.83 -3.84 -25.44
N LYS A 183 -0.69 -3.55 -24.79
CA LYS A 183 0.64 -3.67 -25.41
C LYS A 183 1.23 -5.07 -25.28
N GLU A 184 0.88 -5.77 -24.21
CA GLU A 184 1.42 -7.07 -23.82
C GLU A 184 0.70 -8.26 -24.46
N LEU A 185 -0.45 -8.03 -25.10
CA LEU A 185 -1.32 -9.05 -25.67
C LEU A 185 -1.14 -9.33 -27.15
N VAL A 186 -0.28 -8.58 -27.83
CA VAL A 186 -0.02 -8.80 -29.26
C VAL A 186 0.60 -10.19 -29.45
N ASP A 187 -0.04 -11.01 -30.27
CA ASP A 187 0.39 -12.37 -30.66
C ASP A 187 0.51 -13.42 -29.54
N VAL A 188 -0.16 -13.23 -28.39
CA VAL A 188 -0.16 -14.24 -27.30
C VAL A 188 -1.33 -15.23 -27.46
N PRO A 189 -1.07 -16.55 -27.60
CA PRO A 189 -2.14 -17.55 -27.66
C PRO A 189 -2.99 -17.58 -26.39
N ASP A 190 -4.31 -17.74 -26.53
CA ASP A 190 -5.27 -17.74 -25.41
C ASP A 190 -4.87 -18.73 -24.29
N ALA A 191 -4.46 -19.94 -24.67
CA ALA A 191 -4.04 -20.99 -23.73
C ALA A 191 -2.81 -20.62 -22.86
N SER A 192 -2.02 -19.63 -23.28
CA SER A 192 -0.84 -19.14 -22.53
C SER A 192 -1.01 -17.73 -21.99
N LYS A 193 -2.12 -17.05 -22.30
CA LYS A 193 -2.37 -15.64 -21.98
C LYS A 193 -2.22 -15.35 -20.49
N LEU A 194 -2.91 -16.11 -19.64
CA LEU A 194 -2.82 -15.95 -18.17
C LEU A 194 -1.38 -16.08 -17.66
N ARG A 195 -0.67 -17.11 -18.14
CA ARG A 195 0.74 -17.34 -17.77
C ARG A 195 1.60 -16.14 -18.20
N VAL A 196 1.54 -15.75 -19.47
CA VAL A 196 2.38 -14.67 -20.01
C VAL A 196 2.14 -13.34 -19.31
N LEU A 197 0.87 -12.94 -19.11
CA LEU A 197 0.52 -11.70 -18.43
C LEU A 197 0.97 -11.70 -16.96
N THR A 198 0.77 -12.82 -16.26
CA THR A 198 1.28 -13.00 -14.89
C THR A 198 2.81 -12.86 -14.88
N GLY A 199 3.51 -13.49 -15.83
CA GLY A 199 4.96 -13.37 -15.96
C GLY A 199 5.45 -11.94 -16.17
N PHE A 200 4.78 -11.16 -17.01
CA PHE A 200 5.08 -9.74 -17.20
C PHE A 200 4.89 -8.94 -15.91
N LEU A 201 3.79 -9.19 -15.19
CA LEU A 201 3.52 -8.54 -13.91
C LEU A 201 4.60 -8.82 -12.88
N LEU A 202 4.96 -10.10 -12.71
CA LEU A 202 5.98 -10.53 -11.76
C LEU A 202 7.35 -9.96 -12.12
N ARG A 203 7.70 -9.87 -13.40
CA ARG A 203 8.96 -9.26 -13.86
C ARG A 203 9.01 -7.77 -13.51
N GLU A 204 7.88 -7.10 -13.61
CA GLU A 204 7.74 -5.66 -13.34
C GLU A 204 7.91 -5.34 -11.84
N ILE A 205 7.23 -6.10 -10.97
CA ILE A 205 7.22 -5.85 -9.52
C ILE A 205 8.27 -6.65 -8.73
N LYS A 206 8.89 -7.65 -9.36
CA LYS A 206 10.00 -8.47 -8.84
C LYS A 206 9.66 -9.07 -7.47
N LYS A 207 10.59 -8.99 -6.51
CA LYS A 207 10.45 -9.54 -5.15
C LYS A 207 9.24 -8.99 -4.37
N PHE A 208 8.58 -7.92 -4.81
CA PHE A 208 7.43 -7.34 -4.12
C PHE A 208 6.07 -7.83 -4.66
N TRP A 209 6.04 -8.85 -5.53
CA TRP A 209 4.78 -9.33 -6.11
C TRP A 209 3.77 -9.82 -5.07
N ARG A 210 4.22 -10.46 -3.99
CA ARG A 210 3.33 -10.87 -2.88
C ARG A 210 2.73 -9.68 -2.16
N VAL A 211 3.50 -8.61 -2.00
CA VAL A 211 3.00 -7.37 -1.40
C VAL A 211 1.97 -6.72 -2.32
N ALA A 212 2.24 -6.65 -3.62
CA ALA A 212 1.27 -6.13 -4.57
C ALA A 212 -0.01 -6.99 -4.63
N LEU A 213 0.10 -8.31 -4.56
CA LEU A 213 -1.04 -9.22 -4.47
C LEU A 213 -1.84 -8.99 -3.18
N LEU A 214 -1.18 -8.84 -2.03
CA LEU A 214 -1.82 -8.53 -0.74
C LEU A 214 -2.66 -7.25 -0.84
N ILE A 215 -2.06 -6.16 -1.34
CA ILE A 215 -2.76 -4.87 -1.47
C ILE A 215 -3.89 -4.94 -2.50
N SER A 216 -3.71 -5.69 -3.59
CA SER A 216 -4.77 -5.89 -4.60
C SER A 216 -5.94 -6.70 -4.05
N THR A 217 -5.65 -7.69 -3.20
CA THR A 217 -6.66 -8.52 -2.53
C THR A 217 -7.58 -7.66 -1.66
N LEU A 218 -7.03 -6.67 -0.95
CA LEU A 218 -7.83 -5.73 -0.15
C LEU A 218 -8.84 -4.94 -0.99
N LEU A 219 -8.49 -4.59 -2.23
CA LEU A 219 -9.34 -3.83 -3.15
C LEU A 219 -10.33 -4.69 -3.95
N TYR A 220 -10.16 -6.01 -3.96
CA TYR A 220 -10.98 -6.92 -4.76
C TYR A 220 -12.25 -7.34 -4.00
N PRO A 221 -13.45 -7.34 -4.60
CA PRO A 221 -13.75 -6.95 -5.97
C PRO A 221 -13.88 -5.43 -6.13
N THR A 222 -13.52 -4.92 -7.30
CA THR A 222 -13.45 -3.48 -7.63
C THR A 222 -14.80 -2.75 -7.64
N HIS A 223 -15.92 -3.47 -7.64
CA HIS A 223 -17.27 -2.91 -7.74
C HIS A 223 -17.95 -2.62 -6.39
N VAL A 224 -17.29 -2.89 -5.28
CA VAL A 224 -17.81 -2.54 -3.95
C VAL A 224 -17.43 -1.08 -3.69
N ASP A 225 -18.43 -0.25 -3.38
CA ASP A 225 -18.18 1.10 -2.87
C ASP A 225 -17.53 0.96 -1.50
N HIS A 226 -16.20 0.94 -1.50
CA HIS A 226 -15.39 0.73 -0.30
C HIS A 226 -15.64 1.84 0.73
N THR A 227 -16.32 2.92 0.40
CA THR A 227 -16.50 4.04 1.32
C THR A 227 -17.31 3.65 2.56
N GLU A 228 -18.38 2.86 2.43
CA GLU A 228 -19.14 2.35 3.59
C GLU A 228 -18.43 1.21 4.32
N ASP A 229 -17.84 0.24 3.60
CA ASP A 229 -17.12 -0.88 4.22
C ASP A 229 -15.85 -0.44 4.95
N MET A 230 -15.18 0.60 4.45
CA MET A 230 -14.02 1.21 5.10
C MET A 230 -14.40 2.01 6.35
N LEU A 231 -15.56 2.67 6.33
CA LEU A 231 -16.12 3.35 7.50
C LEU A 231 -16.53 2.34 8.58
N ASN A 232 -16.98 1.15 8.18
CA ASN A 232 -17.39 0.07 9.08
C ASN A 232 -16.29 -0.97 9.38
N GLN A 233 -15.07 -0.79 8.83
CA GLN A 233 -13.92 -1.70 8.97
C GLN A 233 -14.20 -3.18 8.59
N HIS A 234 -15.23 -3.45 7.80
CA HIS A 234 -15.62 -4.81 7.44
C HIS A 234 -14.93 -5.28 6.15
N PHE A 235 -13.61 -5.43 6.20
CA PHE A 235 -12.83 -5.91 5.06
C PHE A 235 -13.04 -7.41 4.72
N GLN A 236 -13.89 -8.14 5.46
CA GLN A 236 -14.12 -9.59 5.28
C GLN A 236 -12.79 -10.37 5.17
N LEU A 237 -11.89 -10.14 6.12
CA LEU A 237 -10.47 -10.51 6.00
C LEU A 237 -10.23 -12.02 5.81
N ASP A 238 -11.09 -12.90 6.32
CA ASP A 238 -10.99 -14.34 6.07
C ASP A 238 -11.17 -14.66 4.58
N SER A 239 -12.16 -14.05 3.93
CA SER A 239 -12.37 -14.19 2.48
C SER A 239 -11.20 -13.61 1.69
N LYS A 240 -10.64 -12.47 2.13
CA LYS A 240 -9.43 -11.89 1.51
C LYS A 240 -8.23 -12.82 1.66
N ARG A 241 -8.06 -13.43 2.83
CA ARG A 241 -6.98 -14.38 3.11
C ARG A 241 -7.09 -15.60 2.20
N ASP A 242 -8.28 -16.17 2.04
CA ASP A 242 -8.49 -17.32 1.14
C ASP A 242 -8.25 -16.95 -0.32
N LEU A 243 -8.68 -15.76 -0.74
CA LEU A 243 -8.41 -15.22 -2.08
C LEU A 243 -6.91 -15.05 -2.33
N PHE A 244 -6.17 -14.46 -1.38
CA PHE A 244 -4.73 -14.30 -1.46
C PHE A 244 -4.03 -15.66 -1.61
N VAL A 245 -4.37 -16.62 -0.74
CA VAL A 245 -3.75 -17.96 -0.74
C VAL A 245 -4.04 -18.69 -2.05
N ALA A 246 -5.27 -18.60 -2.57
CA ALA A 246 -5.63 -19.22 -3.85
C ALA A 246 -4.84 -18.60 -5.01
N ALA A 247 -4.79 -17.27 -5.10
CA ALA A 247 -4.06 -16.57 -6.16
C ALA A 247 -2.55 -16.81 -6.06
N GLU A 248 -1.97 -16.78 -4.86
CA GLU A 248 -0.55 -17.06 -4.63
C GLU A 248 -0.18 -18.49 -5.08
N LYS A 249 -1.03 -19.47 -4.74
CA LYS A 249 -0.85 -20.87 -5.14
C LYS A 249 -0.94 -21.03 -6.65
N ALA A 250 -1.89 -20.36 -7.30
CA ALA A 250 -2.02 -20.37 -8.75
C ALA A 250 -0.79 -19.79 -9.44
N ILE A 251 -0.33 -18.61 -9.00
CA ILE A 251 0.90 -17.97 -9.51
C ILE A 251 2.12 -18.89 -9.35
N THR A 252 2.24 -19.55 -8.19
CA THR A 252 3.33 -20.49 -7.92
C THR A 252 3.25 -21.73 -8.82
N LYS A 253 2.04 -22.29 -9.02
CA LYS A 253 1.80 -23.45 -9.88
C LYS A 253 2.06 -23.18 -11.37
N LEU A 254 1.89 -21.94 -11.82
CA LEU A 254 2.28 -21.52 -13.17
C LEU A 254 3.80 -21.65 -13.42
N GLY A 255 4.60 -22.07 -12.43
CA GLY A 255 6.03 -22.35 -12.59
C GLY A 255 6.85 -21.08 -12.80
N MET A 256 6.29 -19.93 -12.44
CA MET A 256 6.89 -18.63 -12.70
C MET A 256 7.85 -18.19 -11.59
N VAL A 257 7.83 -18.86 -10.45
CA VAL A 257 8.68 -18.54 -9.28
C VAL A 257 10.10 -19.11 -9.45
N SER A 258 10.26 -20.24 -10.12
CA SER A 258 11.56 -20.89 -10.38
C SER A 258 12.35 -20.30 -11.56
N ILE A 259 11.70 -19.59 -12.48
CA ILE A 259 12.39 -18.88 -13.59
C ILE A 259 13.22 -17.69 -13.05
N PHE A 260 12.86 -17.15 -11.88
CA PHE A 260 13.59 -16.04 -11.25
C PHE A 260 15.02 -16.40 -10.80
N PHE A 261 15.32 -17.67 -10.54
CA PHE A 261 16.67 -18.08 -10.12
C PHE A 261 17.59 -18.41 -11.30
N LEU A 262 17.05 -18.64 -12.50
CA LEU A 262 17.86 -19.03 -13.67
C LEU A 262 18.38 -17.86 -14.50
N TYR A 263 17.81 -16.66 -14.37
CA TYR A 263 18.23 -15.46 -15.11
C TYR A 263 18.98 -14.43 -14.23
N LEU A 264 19.52 -14.88 -13.09
CA LEU A 264 20.34 -14.08 -12.18
C LEU A 264 21.78 -14.63 -12.04
N ILE A 265 22.19 -15.50 -12.97
CA ILE A 265 23.58 -15.86 -13.27
C ILE A 265 23.85 -15.39 -14.70
#